data_AF-A0A6B2L5R7-F1
#
_entry.id   AF-A0A6B2L5R7-F1
#
_cell.length_a   1.000
_cell.length_b   1.000
_cell.length_c   1.000
_cell.angle_alpha   90.00
_cell.angle_beta   90.00
_cell.angle_gamma   90.00
#
_symmetry.space_group_name_H-M   'P 1'
#
loop_
_entity.id
_entity.type
_entity.pdbx_description
1 polymer ?
#
loop_
_entity_poly.entity_id
_entity_poly.type
_entity_poly.pdbx_seq_one_letter_code
_entity_poly.pdbx_strand_id
1 'polypeptide(L)'
;MDCVGITPSKLNRSKGYTCSRCESAHRPLKIKLKSDVTPAQPQKSKERCINCKKKFARMGSAYCTHDCGIAYAAEQLKSIKADQNQRKEALIEKEIAEKRKTVLEMIEKDKLSGLPISLPEQEDLKILEDVNKEREELKKAQAALAREKTKIKSAMAKARATKTSEAARGAGRGKRSGTLDLIDCVGCGKPVAYSTYSRHHVSCFAKLELAEVSGTRPSESEDGSQIVHCDYYDRSNFSYCKKLKASCVRHSGLNSYRSKKKEEVQICGCPLSNNEFCTLSRKTCNKHVDWENIKNASILLLELTHMQNEKQLKFEEKIAGKRMARRRRLIPDDKAAAIPQ
;
A
#
# COMPACT_ATOMS: atom_id res chain seq x y z
N MET A 1 54.03 -8.28 25.96
CA MET A 1 52.99 -7.59 26.76
C MET A 1 52.96 -8.09 28.20
N ASP A 2 53.59 -9.22 28.53
CA ASP A 2 53.54 -9.78 29.90
C ASP A 2 54.64 -9.27 30.86
N CYS A 3 55.69 -8.61 30.37
CA CYS A 3 56.81 -8.17 31.22
C CYS A 3 56.50 -6.95 32.11
N VAL A 4 55.28 -6.40 32.06
CA VAL A 4 54.88 -5.16 32.77
C VAL A 4 53.54 -5.32 33.51
N GLY A 5 52.90 -6.50 33.45
CA GLY A 5 51.67 -6.79 34.20
C GLY A 5 50.42 -5.97 33.82
N ILE A 6 50.40 -5.32 32.64
CA ILE A 6 49.26 -4.49 32.21
C ILE A 6 48.33 -5.31 31.32
N THR A 7 47.10 -5.53 31.77
CA THR A 7 46.06 -6.20 30.98
C THR A 7 45.49 -5.29 29.89
N PRO A 8 45.05 -5.83 28.73
CA PRO A 8 44.55 -5.04 27.59
C PRO A 8 43.41 -4.09 27.95
N SER A 9 42.55 -4.49 28.90
CA SER A 9 41.42 -3.69 29.41
C SER A 9 41.87 -2.44 30.17
N LYS A 10 43.06 -2.47 30.80
CA LYS A 10 43.64 -1.31 31.51
C LYS A 10 44.34 -0.34 30.55
N LEU A 11 44.90 -0.85 29.44
CA LEU A 11 45.57 -0.03 28.42
C LEU A 11 44.59 0.94 27.71
N ASN A 12 43.36 0.49 27.45
CA ASN A 12 42.35 1.32 26.79
C ASN A 12 41.80 2.46 27.67
N ARG A 13 42.09 2.46 28.98
CA ARG A 13 41.67 3.50 29.92
C ARG A 13 42.78 4.46 30.34
N SER A 14 44.05 4.12 30.09
CA SER A 14 45.17 5.00 30.42
C SER A 14 45.45 5.96 29.27
N LYS A 15 45.52 7.27 29.57
CA LYS A 15 45.88 8.31 28.57
C LYS A 15 47.40 8.41 28.33
N GLY A 16 48.18 7.53 28.95
CA GLY A 16 49.63 7.41 28.82
C GLY A 16 50.19 6.41 29.82
N TYR A 17 51.33 5.79 29.48
CA TYR A 17 52.06 4.87 30.35
C TYR A 17 53.53 5.29 30.40
N THR A 18 54.10 5.37 31.61
CA THR A 18 55.52 5.64 31.86
C THR A 18 56.14 4.47 32.61
N CYS A 19 57.24 3.93 32.08
CA CYS A 19 57.98 2.84 32.70
C CYS A 19 58.71 3.33 33.96
N SER A 20 58.86 2.47 34.97
CA SER A 20 59.54 2.75 36.24
C SER A 20 61.01 3.19 36.09
N ARG A 21 61.66 2.85 34.96
CA ARG A 21 63.01 3.37 34.61
C ARG A 21 63.01 4.82 34.09
N CYS A 22 61.87 5.31 33.60
CA CYS A 22 61.72 6.66 33.06
C CYS A 22 61.22 7.66 34.11
N GLU A 23 60.90 7.22 35.32
CA GLU A 23 60.42 8.09 36.41
C GLU A 23 61.57 8.82 37.13
N SER A 24 62.81 8.31 37.04
CA SER A 24 63.93 8.81 37.84
C SER A 24 65.02 9.58 37.08
N ALA A 25 65.00 9.65 35.75
CA ALA A 25 65.91 10.52 35.00
C ALA A 25 65.38 10.84 33.59
N HIS A 26 65.33 12.15 33.28
CA HIS A 26 65.00 12.78 32.00
C HIS A 26 63.51 13.00 31.64
N ARG A 27 63.28 14.22 31.15
CA ARG A 27 62.01 14.82 30.71
C ARG A 27 61.14 13.82 29.91
N PRO A 28 59.84 13.66 30.23
CA PRO A 28 59.00 12.71 29.52
C PRO A 28 58.84 13.13 28.05
N LEU A 29 59.43 12.36 27.14
CA LEU A 29 59.09 12.42 25.72
C LEU A 29 57.64 11.92 25.58
N LYS A 30 56.71 12.84 25.37
CA LYS A 30 55.33 12.52 24.98
C LYS A 30 55.38 11.81 23.63
N ILE A 31 55.36 10.48 23.64
CA ILE A 31 55.04 9.69 22.46
C ILE A 31 53.57 9.96 22.17
N LYS A 32 53.30 10.91 21.27
CA LYS A 32 52.00 11.00 20.61
C LYS A 32 51.89 9.76 19.73
N LEU A 33 51.19 8.73 20.20
CA LEU A 33 50.57 7.79 19.28
C LEU A 33 49.73 8.63 18.31
N LYS A 34 50.12 8.67 17.03
CA LYS A 34 49.25 9.18 15.97
C LYS A 34 48.05 8.23 15.88
N SER A 35 47.07 8.41 16.75
CA SER A 35 45.71 7.89 16.55
C SER A 35 44.94 8.71 15.51
N ASP A 36 45.56 9.78 14.98
CA ASP A 36 45.00 10.59 13.91
C ASP A 36 45.66 10.22 12.58
N VAL A 37 45.44 8.99 12.11
CA VAL A 37 45.05 8.89 10.71
C VAL A 37 43.59 9.32 10.70
N THR A 38 43.34 10.63 10.68
CA THR A 38 42.12 11.11 10.02
C THR A 38 42.08 10.38 8.70
N PRO A 39 41.03 9.59 8.38
CA PRO A 39 40.91 9.02 7.05
C PRO A 39 41.07 10.21 6.12
N ALA A 40 42.09 10.17 5.24
CA ALA A 40 42.25 11.18 4.22
C ALA A 40 40.86 11.40 3.64
N GLN A 41 40.33 12.63 3.75
CA GLN A 41 38.96 12.89 3.31
C GLN A 41 38.85 12.32 1.90
N PRO A 42 37.96 11.35 1.66
CA PRO A 42 37.93 10.66 0.39
C PRO A 42 37.77 11.74 -0.67
N GLN A 43 38.77 11.85 -1.55
CA GLN A 43 38.74 12.82 -2.63
C GLN A 43 37.41 12.61 -3.36
N LYS A 44 36.60 13.66 -3.41
CA LYS A 44 35.25 13.61 -3.95
C LYS A 44 35.37 13.72 -5.46
N SER A 45 34.70 12.84 -6.21
CA SER A 45 34.65 13.00 -7.66
C SER A 45 33.80 14.23 -8.00
N LYS A 46 33.97 14.77 -9.22
CA LYS A 46 33.08 15.82 -9.75
C LYS A 46 31.67 15.30 -10.05
N GLU A 47 31.49 13.97 -10.03
CA GLU A 47 30.23 13.31 -10.36
C GLU A 47 29.31 13.19 -9.14
N ARG A 48 28.00 13.33 -9.36
CA ARG A 48 27.01 13.17 -8.29
C ARG A 48 26.66 11.69 -8.09
N CYS A 49 26.40 11.33 -6.84
CA CYS A 49 25.98 9.98 -6.49
C CYS A 49 24.69 9.57 -7.23
N ILE A 50 24.70 8.40 -7.89
CA ILE A 50 23.58 7.91 -8.71
C ILE A 50 22.28 7.78 -7.90
N ASN A 51 22.37 7.27 -6.67
CA ASN A 51 21.21 7.04 -5.82
C ASN A 51 20.65 8.34 -5.22
N CYS A 52 21.41 8.99 -4.33
CA CYS A 52 20.87 10.13 -3.59
C CYS A 52 20.85 11.45 -4.39
N LYS A 53 21.63 11.57 -5.47
CA LYS A 53 21.83 12.76 -6.33
C LYS A 53 22.21 14.07 -5.61
N LYS A 54 22.37 14.06 -4.29
CA LYS A 54 22.61 15.22 -3.43
C LYS A 54 24.07 15.38 -3.04
N LYS A 55 24.80 14.27 -2.90
CA LYS A 55 26.22 14.25 -2.52
C LYS A 55 27.09 13.83 -3.70
N PHE A 56 28.32 14.32 -3.74
CA PHE A 56 29.33 13.85 -4.69
C PHE A 56 29.66 12.39 -4.42
N ALA A 57 29.97 11.66 -5.48
CA ALA A 57 30.42 10.28 -5.38
C ALA A 57 31.86 10.23 -4.85
N ARG A 58 32.24 9.11 -4.24
CA ARG A 58 33.64 8.91 -3.82
C ARG A 58 34.49 8.63 -5.05
N MET A 59 35.73 9.08 -5.09
CA MET A 59 36.64 8.75 -6.19
C MET A 59 36.73 7.22 -6.39
N GLY A 60 36.55 6.75 -7.63
CA GLY A 60 36.47 5.32 -7.97
C GLY A 60 35.14 4.63 -7.65
N SER A 61 34.12 5.35 -7.19
CA SER A 61 32.79 4.81 -6.91
C SER A 61 31.70 5.71 -7.49
N ALA A 62 30.61 5.12 -7.97
CA ALA A 62 29.43 5.86 -8.41
C ALA A 62 28.55 6.38 -7.23
N TYR A 63 28.93 6.07 -5.99
CA TYR A 63 28.11 6.33 -4.80
C TYR A 63 28.85 7.14 -3.73
N CYS A 64 28.09 7.98 -3.00
CA CYS A 64 28.64 8.81 -1.92
C CYS A 64 29.04 8.01 -0.67
N THR A 65 28.37 6.89 -0.42
CA THR A 65 28.66 5.96 0.69
C THR A 65 28.40 4.53 0.22
N HIS A 66 28.97 3.56 0.94
CA HIS A 66 28.73 2.14 0.67
C HIS A 66 27.25 1.78 0.80
N ASP A 67 26.59 2.26 1.86
CA ASP A 67 25.15 2.06 2.09
C ASP A 67 24.29 2.63 0.96
N CYS A 68 24.72 3.74 0.35
CA CYS A 68 24.02 4.36 -0.77
C CYS A 68 24.13 3.48 -2.04
N GLY A 69 25.25 2.77 -2.21
CA GLY A 69 25.41 1.75 -3.25
C GLY A 69 24.56 0.50 -3.00
N ILE A 70 24.57 -0.03 -1.76
CA ILE A 70 23.74 -1.18 -1.38
C ILE A 70 22.26 -0.87 -1.56
N ALA A 71 21.80 0.29 -1.09
CA ALA A 71 20.40 0.69 -1.19
C ALA A 71 19.93 0.78 -2.65
N TYR A 72 20.78 1.31 -3.53
CA TYR A 72 20.49 1.38 -4.96
C TYR A 72 20.46 0.00 -5.62
N ALA A 73 21.44 -0.87 -5.32
CA ALA A 73 21.46 -2.23 -5.82
C ALA A 73 20.22 -3.02 -5.35
N ALA A 74 19.81 -2.85 -4.09
CA ALA A 74 18.60 -3.46 -3.56
C ALA A 74 17.33 -2.96 -4.27
N GLU A 75 17.24 -1.67 -4.59
CA GLU A 75 16.12 -1.09 -5.33
C GLU A 75 16.07 -1.60 -6.78
N GLN A 76 17.21 -1.67 -7.46
CA GLN A 76 17.32 -2.25 -8.80
C GLN A 76 16.92 -3.73 -8.81
N LEU A 77 17.40 -4.52 -7.85
CA LEU A 77 17.02 -5.93 -7.71
C LEU A 77 15.51 -6.10 -7.47
N LYS A 78 14.87 -5.19 -6.72
CA LYS A 78 13.40 -5.20 -6.55
C LYS A 78 12.69 -4.94 -7.87
N SER A 79 13.15 -3.95 -8.65
CA SER A 79 12.58 -3.66 -9.97
C SER A 79 12.71 -4.86 -10.92
N ILE A 80 13.89 -5.46 -10.99
CA ILE A 80 14.14 -6.63 -11.85
C ILE A 80 13.26 -7.81 -11.43
N LYS A 81 13.12 -8.08 -10.12
CA LYS A 81 12.25 -9.13 -9.62
C LYS A 81 10.77 -8.87 -9.92
N ALA A 82 10.33 -7.61 -9.83
CA ALA A 82 8.97 -7.23 -10.18
C ALA A 82 8.68 -7.51 -11.68
N ASP A 83 9.58 -7.10 -12.57
CA ASP A 83 9.45 -7.36 -14.01
C ASP A 83 9.47 -8.86 -14.33
N GLN A 84 10.32 -9.64 -13.67
CA GLN A 84 10.37 -11.10 -13.82
C GLN A 84 9.07 -11.77 -13.33
N ASN A 85 8.52 -11.33 -12.20
CA ASN A 85 7.26 -11.85 -11.68
C ASN A 85 6.10 -11.52 -12.63
N GLN A 86 6.02 -10.28 -13.13
CA GLN A 86 4.99 -9.90 -14.11
C GLN A 86 5.07 -10.74 -15.39
N ARG A 87 6.28 -11.03 -15.90
CA ARG A 87 6.46 -11.90 -17.06
C ARG A 87 5.99 -13.33 -16.80
N LYS A 88 6.29 -13.88 -15.62
CA LYS A 88 5.84 -15.21 -15.22
C LYS A 88 4.32 -15.27 -15.08
N GLU A 89 3.71 -14.28 -14.45
CA GLU A 89 2.25 -14.17 -14.32
C GLU A 89 1.58 -14.10 -15.69
N ALA A 90 2.11 -13.31 -16.63
CA ALA A 90 1.59 -13.23 -17.99
C ALA A 90 1.71 -14.55 -18.77
N LEU A 91 2.78 -15.32 -18.56
CA LEU A 91 2.94 -16.66 -19.15
C LEU A 91 1.92 -17.65 -18.58
N ILE A 92 1.73 -17.66 -17.26
CA ILE A 92 0.74 -18.50 -16.58
C ILE A 92 -0.67 -18.15 -17.07
N GLU A 93 -0.99 -16.87 -17.22
CA GLU A 93 -2.31 -16.44 -17.69
C GLU A 93 -2.56 -16.87 -19.14
N LYS A 94 -1.55 -16.79 -20.01
CA LYS A 94 -1.63 -17.32 -21.38
C LYS A 94 -1.85 -18.84 -21.41
N GLU A 95 -1.11 -19.59 -20.60
CA GLU A 95 -1.25 -21.04 -20.52
C GLU A 95 -2.64 -21.44 -19.98
N ILE A 96 -3.17 -20.72 -18.99
CA ILE A 96 -4.53 -20.92 -18.49
C ILE A 96 -5.56 -20.58 -19.57
N ALA A 97 -5.38 -19.49 -20.31
CA ALA A 97 -6.28 -19.11 -21.40
C ALA A 97 -6.29 -20.14 -22.54
N GLU A 98 -5.14 -20.68 -22.89
CA GLU A 98 -5.00 -21.73 -23.91
C GLU A 98 -5.67 -23.03 -23.46
N LYS A 99 -5.43 -23.47 -22.21
CA LYS A 99 -6.13 -24.62 -21.62
C LYS A 99 -7.65 -24.42 -21.54
N ARG A 100 -8.12 -23.20 -21.29
CA ARG A 100 -9.56 -22.89 -21.32
C ARG A 100 -10.13 -22.99 -22.72
N LYS A 101 -9.40 -22.49 -23.73
CA LYS A 101 -9.82 -22.58 -25.13
C LYS A 101 -9.97 -24.04 -25.57
N THR A 102 -9.00 -24.90 -25.25
CA THR A 102 -9.07 -26.33 -25.59
C THR A 102 -10.23 -27.03 -24.88
N VAL A 103 -10.48 -26.73 -23.60
CA VAL A 103 -11.62 -27.28 -22.86
C VAL A 103 -12.97 -26.84 -23.47
N LEU A 104 -13.07 -25.58 -23.91
CA LEU A 104 -14.29 -25.09 -24.59
C LEU A 104 -14.50 -25.77 -25.94
N GLU A 105 -13.44 -25.94 -26.76
CA GLU A 105 -13.50 -26.68 -28.02
C GLU A 105 -13.91 -28.15 -27.81
N MET A 106 -13.43 -28.79 -26.74
CA MET A 106 -13.86 -30.14 -26.37
C MET A 106 -15.35 -30.19 -25.97
N ILE A 107 -15.83 -29.21 -25.20
CA ILE A 107 -17.25 -29.11 -24.82
C ILE A 107 -18.12 -28.89 -26.07
N GLU A 108 -17.68 -28.06 -27.02
CA GLU A 108 -18.40 -27.80 -28.27
C GLU A 108 -18.46 -29.06 -29.14
N LYS A 109 -17.37 -29.83 -29.21
CA LYS A 109 -17.31 -31.13 -29.90
C LYS A 109 -18.21 -32.19 -29.24
N ASP A 110 -18.29 -32.20 -27.90
CA ASP A 110 -19.20 -33.08 -27.15
C ASP A 110 -20.68 -32.68 -27.32
N LYS A 111 -20.99 -31.37 -27.47
CA LYS A 111 -22.33 -30.90 -27.85
C LYS A 111 -22.72 -31.36 -29.27
N LEU A 112 -21.76 -31.44 -30.20
CA LEU A 112 -21.95 -31.86 -31.58
C LEU A 112 -22.00 -33.40 -31.77
N SER A 113 -21.41 -34.18 -30.87
CA SER A 113 -21.32 -35.64 -30.99
C SER A 113 -22.61 -36.40 -30.64
N GLY A 114 -23.66 -35.71 -30.18
CA GLY A 114 -24.98 -36.29 -29.98
C GLY A 114 -25.08 -37.34 -28.87
N LEU A 115 -24.02 -37.57 -28.10
CA LEU A 115 -24.09 -38.38 -26.88
C LEU A 115 -24.93 -37.62 -25.84
N PRO A 116 -25.97 -38.25 -25.25
CA PRO A 116 -26.83 -37.59 -24.29
C PRO A 116 -26.01 -37.21 -23.05
N ILE A 117 -25.67 -35.92 -22.96
CA ILE A 117 -25.11 -35.30 -21.76
C ILE A 117 -26.13 -35.51 -20.64
N SER A 118 -25.70 -36.06 -19.51
CA SER A 118 -26.61 -36.29 -18.39
C SER A 118 -27.16 -34.95 -17.87
N LEU A 119 -28.41 -34.89 -17.42
CA LEU A 119 -29.01 -33.67 -16.84
C LEU A 119 -28.07 -32.97 -15.82
N PRO A 120 -27.38 -33.71 -14.92
CA PRO A 120 -26.42 -33.10 -13.99
C PRO A 120 -25.14 -32.52 -14.63
N GLU A 121 -24.71 -33.02 -15.80
CA GLU A 121 -23.61 -32.43 -16.56
C GLU A 121 -24.03 -31.16 -17.29
N GLN A 122 -25.29 -31.11 -17.76
CA GLN A 122 -25.85 -29.89 -18.35
C GLN A 122 -25.97 -28.76 -17.32
N GLU A 123 -26.34 -29.09 -16.08
CA GLU A 123 -26.35 -28.14 -14.96
C GLU A 123 -24.94 -27.62 -14.62
N ASP A 124 -23.93 -28.50 -14.55
CA ASP A 124 -22.55 -28.09 -14.24
C ASP A 124 -21.91 -27.27 -15.38
N LEU A 125 -22.26 -27.55 -16.63
CA LEU A 125 -21.88 -26.71 -17.77
C LEU A 125 -22.50 -25.31 -17.66
N LYS A 126 -23.78 -25.22 -17.31
CA LYS A 126 -24.45 -23.94 -17.09
C LYS A 126 -23.81 -23.13 -15.97
N ILE A 127 -23.45 -23.78 -14.85
CA ILE A 127 -22.71 -23.14 -13.75
C ILE A 127 -21.37 -22.55 -14.25
N LEU A 128 -20.64 -23.27 -15.11
CA LEU A 128 -19.39 -22.75 -15.66
C LEU A 128 -19.59 -21.60 -16.65
N GLU A 129 -20.66 -21.64 -17.45
CA GLU A 129 -21.05 -20.54 -18.34
C GLU A 129 -21.40 -19.28 -17.52
N ASP A 130 -22.19 -19.44 -16.45
CA ASP A 130 -22.56 -18.35 -15.53
C ASP A 130 -21.32 -17.78 -14.80
N VAL A 131 -20.45 -18.64 -14.25
CA VAL A 131 -19.19 -18.23 -13.61
C VAL A 131 -18.27 -17.46 -14.57
N ASN A 132 -18.20 -17.86 -15.83
CA ASN A 132 -17.43 -17.14 -16.84
C ASN A 132 -18.03 -15.77 -17.16
N LYS A 133 -19.36 -15.67 -17.25
CA LYS A 133 -20.06 -14.40 -17.45
C LYS A 133 -19.81 -13.45 -16.27
N GLU A 134 -20.01 -13.91 -15.04
CA GLU A 134 -19.76 -13.13 -13.83
C GLU A 134 -18.30 -12.69 -13.70
N ARG A 135 -17.35 -13.54 -14.12
CA ARG A 135 -15.93 -13.19 -14.16
C ARG A 135 -15.64 -12.05 -15.13
N GLU A 136 -16.24 -12.06 -16.32
CA GLU A 136 -16.06 -10.97 -17.28
C GLU A 136 -16.70 -9.66 -16.81
N GLU A 137 -17.85 -9.73 -16.14
CA GLU A 137 -18.47 -8.58 -15.48
C GLU A 137 -17.59 -8.03 -14.35
N LEU A 138 -17.02 -8.91 -13.52
CA LEU A 138 -16.10 -8.54 -12.45
C LEU A 138 -14.83 -7.86 -12.99
N LYS A 139 -14.26 -8.37 -14.08
CA LYS A 139 -13.12 -7.72 -14.76
C LYS A 139 -13.47 -6.33 -15.28
N LYS A 140 -14.65 -6.14 -15.87
CA LYS A 140 -15.14 -4.83 -16.31
C LYS A 140 -15.29 -3.88 -15.12
N ALA A 141 -15.84 -4.35 -14.01
CA ALA A 141 -15.98 -3.58 -12.78
C ALA A 141 -14.62 -3.18 -12.17
N GLN A 142 -13.65 -4.10 -12.13
CA GLN A 142 -12.28 -3.82 -11.70
C GLN A 142 -11.59 -2.76 -12.60
N ALA A 143 -11.77 -2.86 -13.92
CA ALA A 143 -11.25 -1.86 -14.86
C ALA A 143 -11.88 -0.48 -14.67
N ALA A 144 -13.19 -0.41 -14.41
CA ALA A 144 -13.88 0.84 -14.09
C ALA A 144 -13.35 1.46 -12.78
N LEU A 145 -13.16 0.65 -11.74
CA LEU A 145 -12.61 1.09 -10.46
C LEU A 145 -11.17 1.60 -10.59
N ALA A 146 -10.34 0.94 -11.42
CA ALA A 146 -9.00 1.40 -11.73
C ALA A 146 -8.99 2.78 -12.42
N ARG A 147 -9.93 3.03 -13.34
CA ARG A 147 -10.12 4.35 -13.97
C ARG A 147 -10.57 5.41 -12.97
N GLU A 148 -11.42 5.06 -12.00
CA GLU A 148 -11.82 6.01 -10.96
C GLU A 148 -10.65 6.37 -10.04
N LYS A 149 -9.83 5.38 -9.66
CA LYS A 149 -8.59 5.60 -8.89
C LYS A 149 -7.64 6.57 -9.60
N THR A 150 -7.41 6.41 -10.90
CA THR A 150 -6.52 7.31 -11.65
C THR A 150 -7.10 8.72 -11.72
N LYS A 151 -8.42 8.86 -11.90
CA LYS A 151 -9.10 10.16 -11.86
C LYS A 151 -8.87 10.86 -10.51
N ILE A 152 -9.10 10.19 -9.39
CA ILE A 152 -8.91 10.79 -8.05
C ILE A 152 -7.45 11.14 -7.80
N LYS A 153 -6.49 10.28 -8.17
CA LYS A 153 -5.05 10.60 -8.09
C LYS A 153 -4.69 11.84 -8.92
N SER A 154 -5.24 11.96 -10.13
CA SER A 154 -5.02 13.13 -10.98
C SER A 154 -5.63 14.40 -10.40
N ALA A 155 -6.83 14.32 -9.80
CA ALA A 155 -7.48 15.45 -9.15
C ALA A 155 -6.67 15.94 -7.94
N MET A 156 -6.18 15.01 -7.11
CA MET A 156 -5.29 15.33 -5.99
C MET A 156 -3.96 15.96 -6.46
N ALA A 157 -3.39 15.46 -7.57
CA ALA A 157 -2.16 16.04 -8.13
C ALA A 157 -2.38 17.48 -8.63
N LYS A 158 -3.48 17.73 -9.36
CA LYS A 158 -3.88 19.08 -9.82
C LYS A 158 -4.12 20.03 -8.64
N ALA A 159 -4.78 19.54 -7.59
CA ALA A 159 -5.05 20.30 -6.39
C ALA A 159 -3.76 20.71 -5.66
N ARG A 160 -2.77 19.82 -5.58
CA ARG A 160 -1.46 20.11 -5.00
C ARG A 160 -0.61 21.06 -5.83
N ALA A 161 -0.73 21.01 -7.16
CA ALA A 161 0.01 21.90 -8.06
C ALA A 161 -0.54 23.32 -8.07
N THR A 162 -1.82 23.49 -7.76
CA THR A 162 -2.49 24.81 -7.74
C THR A 162 -2.16 25.53 -6.43
N LYS A 163 -1.28 26.54 -6.48
CA LYS A 163 -1.08 27.45 -5.35
C LYS A 163 -2.37 28.24 -5.13
N THR A 164 -2.76 28.46 -3.88
CA THR A 164 -3.89 29.34 -3.56
C THR A 164 -3.67 30.72 -4.17
N SER A 165 -4.46 31.07 -5.18
CA SER A 165 -4.63 32.46 -5.57
C SER A 165 -5.31 33.22 -4.42
N GLU A 166 -5.07 34.52 -4.34
CA GLU A 166 -5.57 35.41 -3.29
C GLU A 166 -7.11 35.40 -3.15
N ALA A 167 -7.83 34.82 -4.13
CA ALA A 167 -9.26 34.50 -4.05
C ALA A 167 -9.63 33.61 -2.83
N ALA A 168 -8.68 32.84 -2.28
CA ALA A 168 -8.88 32.03 -1.07
C ALA A 168 -8.93 32.84 0.24
N ARG A 169 -8.55 34.12 0.23
CA ARG A 169 -8.63 35.01 1.41
C ARG A 169 -9.96 35.77 1.53
N GLY A 170 -10.78 35.81 0.47
CA GLY A 170 -11.96 36.69 0.40
C GLY A 170 -13.32 36.05 0.66
N ALA A 171 -13.50 34.74 0.47
CA ALA A 171 -14.84 34.12 0.47
C ALA A 171 -15.34 33.65 1.85
N GLY A 172 -15.03 34.38 2.93
CA GLY A 172 -15.40 34.02 4.30
C GLY A 172 -15.86 35.18 5.19
N ARG A 173 -15.92 36.41 4.68
CA ARG A 173 -16.51 37.55 5.40
C ARG A 173 -17.83 37.98 4.77
N GLY A 174 -18.69 37.01 4.46
CA GLY A 174 -20.11 37.28 4.29
C GLY A 174 -20.71 37.53 5.66
N LYS A 175 -20.95 38.80 5.99
CA LYS A 175 -21.74 39.24 7.15
C LYS A 175 -23.10 38.55 7.06
N ARG A 176 -23.31 37.44 7.79
CA ARG A 176 -24.63 36.83 7.96
C ARG A 176 -25.17 37.24 9.32
N SER A 177 -25.96 38.32 9.26
CA SER A 177 -26.91 38.73 10.27
C SER A 177 -28.05 37.70 10.33
N GLY A 178 -28.48 37.33 11.53
CA GLY A 178 -29.70 36.54 11.79
C GLY A 178 -29.43 35.07 12.09
N THR A 179 -29.60 34.71 13.36
CA THR A 179 -29.83 33.37 13.94
C THR A 179 -28.87 32.25 13.46
N LEU A 180 -27.93 31.85 14.33
CA LEU A 180 -27.17 30.62 14.12
C LEU A 180 -28.12 29.42 14.19
N ASP A 181 -28.45 28.82 13.05
CA ASP A 181 -29.11 27.51 13.03
C ASP A 181 -28.15 26.49 13.67
N LEU A 182 -28.43 26.14 14.93
CA LEU A 182 -27.71 25.13 15.70
C LEU A 182 -28.40 23.79 15.52
N ILE A 183 -27.62 22.75 15.27
CA ILE A 183 -28.06 21.35 15.24
C ILE A 183 -27.28 20.59 16.30
N ASP A 184 -27.99 19.79 17.10
CA ASP A 184 -27.36 18.93 18.08
C ASP A 184 -26.61 17.77 17.41
N CYS A 185 -25.34 17.60 17.77
CA CYS A 185 -24.54 16.49 17.26
C CYS A 185 -25.01 15.16 17.86
N VAL A 186 -25.43 14.22 17.01
CA VAL A 186 -25.84 12.86 17.40
C VAL A 186 -24.78 12.13 18.24
N GLY A 187 -23.50 12.42 18.01
CA GLY A 187 -22.41 11.75 18.72
C GLY A 187 -22.11 12.29 20.12
N CYS A 188 -22.22 13.60 20.36
CA CYS A 188 -21.86 14.19 21.67
C CYS A 188 -22.94 15.04 22.33
N GLY A 189 -24.12 15.15 21.71
CA GLY A 189 -25.26 15.94 22.20
C GLY A 189 -25.03 17.44 22.24
N LYS A 190 -23.90 17.96 21.73
CA LYS A 190 -23.60 19.39 21.78
C LYS A 190 -24.26 20.14 20.62
N PRO A 191 -24.79 21.35 20.85
CA PRO A 191 -25.30 22.19 19.77
C PRO A 191 -24.13 22.69 18.92
N VAL A 192 -24.22 22.48 17.61
CA VAL A 192 -23.19 22.86 16.64
C VAL A 192 -23.82 23.66 15.52
N ALA A 193 -23.17 24.75 15.10
CA ALA A 193 -23.62 25.53 13.96
C ALA A 193 -23.71 24.65 12.70
N TYR A 194 -24.85 24.73 12.00
CA TYR A 194 -25.09 23.94 10.78
C TYR A 194 -23.92 24.02 9.78
N SER A 195 -23.36 25.23 9.62
CA SER A 195 -22.24 25.48 8.70
C SER A 195 -20.97 24.69 9.02
N THR A 196 -20.73 24.29 10.27
CA THR A 196 -19.55 23.54 10.71
C THR A 196 -19.87 22.11 11.16
N TYR A 197 -21.16 21.72 11.12
CA TYR A 197 -21.66 20.43 11.58
C TYR A 197 -20.88 19.27 10.97
N SER A 198 -20.66 19.23 9.65
CA SER A 198 -19.93 18.13 9.00
C SER A 198 -18.50 17.94 9.53
N ARG A 199 -17.79 19.03 9.85
CA ARG A 199 -16.42 18.95 10.40
C ARG A 199 -16.42 18.51 11.85
N HIS A 200 -17.37 19.03 12.63
CA HIS A 200 -17.58 18.57 13.99
C HIS A 200 -17.92 17.08 14.02
N HIS A 201 -18.86 16.64 13.19
CA HIS A 201 -19.33 15.26 13.11
C HIS A 201 -18.17 14.31 12.85
N VAL A 202 -17.34 14.56 11.84
CA VAL A 202 -16.13 13.75 11.56
C VAL A 202 -15.16 13.73 12.75
N SER A 203 -14.90 14.87 13.39
CA SER A 203 -14.01 14.94 14.56
C SER A 203 -14.59 14.26 15.80
N CYS A 204 -15.91 14.38 16.01
CA CYS A 204 -16.64 13.79 17.11
C CYS A 204 -16.66 12.27 16.99
N PHE A 205 -17.05 11.74 15.83
CA PHE A 205 -17.02 10.31 15.55
C PHE A 205 -15.62 9.73 15.66
N ALA A 206 -14.60 10.45 15.17
CA ALA A 206 -13.22 10.01 15.35
C ALA A 206 -12.83 9.88 16.84
N LYS A 207 -13.38 10.71 17.74
CA LYS A 207 -13.16 10.60 19.19
C LYS A 207 -13.95 9.47 19.83
N LEU A 208 -15.21 9.27 19.42
CA LEU A 208 -16.06 8.18 19.92
C LEU A 208 -15.47 6.82 19.55
N GLU A 209 -15.08 6.63 18.29
CA GLU A 209 -14.48 5.37 17.87
C GLU A 209 -13.15 5.08 18.57
N LEU A 210 -12.39 6.10 19.00
CA LEU A 210 -11.15 5.87 19.75
C LEU A 210 -11.37 5.21 21.11
N ALA A 211 -12.59 5.24 21.65
CA ALA A 211 -12.93 4.57 22.90
C ALA A 211 -13.18 3.06 22.76
N GLU A 212 -13.38 2.53 21.53
CA GLU A 212 -13.88 1.17 21.32
C GLU A 212 -12.95 0.20 20.55
N VAL A 213 -11.76 0.60 20.10
CA VAL A 213 -10.97 -0.26 19.20
C VAL A 213 -9.87 -1.06 19.89
N SER A 214 -10.16 -2.32 20.20
CA SER A 214 -9.18 -3.39 20.43
C SER A 214 -9.32 -4.48 19.35
N GLY A 215 -8.26 -4.76 18.58
CA GLY A 215 -8.27 -5.73 17.48
C GLY A 215 -7.04 -6.63 17.35
N THR A 216 -7.26 -7.81 16.78
CA THR A 216 -6.23 -8.81 16.46
C THR A 216 -5.40 -8.40 15.24
N ARG A 217 -4.22 -8.99 15.09
CA ARG A 217 -3.24 -8.71 14.02
C ARG A 217 -3.90 -8.83 12.64
N PRO A 218 -3.71 -7.85 11.71
CA PRO A 218 -4.08 -8.04 10.32
C PRO A 218 -3.35 -9.29 9.82
N SER A 219 -4.10 -10.31 9.40
CA SER A 219 -3.51 -11.51 8.80
C SER A 219 -2.74 -11.08 7.56
N GLU A 220 -1.42 -11.26 7.58
CA GLU A 220 -0.61 -11.24 6.36
C GLU A 220 -1.24 -12.24 5.39
N SER A 221 -1.76 -11.75 4.27
CA SER A 221 -2.31 -12.64 3.24
C SER A 221 -1.12 -13.35 2.59
N GLU A 222 -1.08 -14.67 2.65
CA GLU A 222 -0.05 -15.52 2.03
C GLU A 222 0.09 -15.24 0.51
N ASP A 223 -0.95 -14.67 -0.10
CA ASP A 223 -1.03 -14.30 -1.52
C ASP A 223 -0.41 -12.93 -1.87
N GLY A 224 0.26 -12.24 -0.94
CA GLY A 224 0.84 -10.91 -1.18
C GLY A 224 -0.20 -9.79 -1.41
N SER A 225 -1.45 -10.04 -1.03
CA SER A 225 -2.56 -9.09 -1.19
C SER A 225 -2.37 -7.85 -0.32
N GLN A 226 -2.77 -6.69 -0.86
CA GLN A 226 -2.62 -5.37 -0.25
C GLN A 226 -3.18 -5.34 1.18
N ILE A 227 -2.38 -4.87 2.15
CA ILE A 227 -2.86 -4.70 3.53
C ILE A 227 -3.98 -3.66 3.56
N VAL A 228 -5.17 -4.16 3.87
CA VAL A 228 -6.44 -3.44 3.85
C VAL A 228 -6.63 -2.61 5.11
N HIS A 229 -6.22 -3.16 6.25
CA HIS A 229 -6.33 -2.55 7.56
C HIS A 229 -5.07 -1.75 7.90
N CYS A 230 -5.15 -0.96 8.96
CA CYS A 230 -4.05 -0.15 9.40
C CYS A 230 -3.02 -1.00 10.16
N ASP A 231 -1.77 -0.93 9.71
CA ASP A 231 -0.63 -1.69 10.27
C ASP A 231 -0.12 -1.18 11.62
N TYR A 232 -0.75 -0.16 12.20
CA TYR A 232 -0.31 0.41 13.47
C TYR A 232 -0.66 -0.52 14.62
N TYR A 233 0.37 -0.84 15.40
CA TYR A 233 0.28 -1.61 16.63
C TYR A 233 0.27 -0.69 17.85
N ASP A 234 -0.80 -0.74 18.65
CA ASP A 234 -0.89 -0.04 19.92
C ASP A 234 -0.28 -0.91 21.04
N ARG A 235 0.83 -0.43 21.61
CA ARG A 235 1.59 -1.16 22.64
C ARG A 235 0.88 -1.17 23.99
N SER A 236 -0.01 -0.21 24.26
CA SER A 236 -0.75 -0.12 25.52
C SER A 236 -1.86 -1.16 25.62
N ASN A 237 -2.53 -1.43 24.49
CA ASN A 237 -3.65 -2.36 24.42
C ASN A 237 -3.28 -3.69 23.72
N PHE A 238 -1.99 -3.92 23.46
CA PHE A 238 -1.45 -5.08 22.74
C PHE A 238 -2.21 -5.45 21.45
N SER A 239 -2.73 -4.47 20.73
CA SER A 239 -3.67 -4.69 19.63
C SER A 239 -3.34 -3.87 18.39
N TYR A 240 -3.79 -4.33 17.23
CA TYR A 240 -3.63 -3.62 15.97
C TYR A 240 -4.85 -2.76 15.65
N CYS A 241 -4.62 -1.71 14.86
CA CYS A 241 -5.68 -0.81 14.44
C CYS A 241 -6.63 -1.49 13.43
N LYS A 242 -7.89 -1.70 13.81
CA LYS A 242 -8.94 -2.26 12.94
C LYS A 242 -9.38 -1.35 11.78
N LYS A 243 -8.95 -0.08 11.77
CA LYS A 243 -9.39 0.86 10.74
C LYS A 243 -8.79 0.49 9.39
N LEU A 244 -9.54 0.71 8.32
CA LEU A 244 -9.00 0.63 6.96
C LEU A 244 -7.79 1.55 6.83
N LYS A 245 -6.76 1.13 6.12
CA LYS A 245 -5.54 1.93 5.88
C LYS A 245 -5.86 3.30 5.27
N ALA A 246 -6.88 3.36 4.43
CA ALA A 246 -7.36 4.57 3.77
C ALA A 246 -8.18 5.50 4.67
N SER A 247 -8.86 4.98 5.71
CA SER A 247 -9.72 5.76 6.62
C SER A 247 -9.11 5.97 8.01
N CYS A 248 -7.96 5.37 8.31
CA CYS A 248 -7.34 5.48 9.61
C CYS A 248 -6.76 6.87 9.85
N VAL A 249 -7.59 7.77 10.39
CA VAL A 249 -7.22 9.16 10.68
C VAL A 249 -6.04 9.24 11.67
N ARG A 250 -5.84 8.26 12.57
CA ARG A 250 -4.77 8.28 13.57
C ARG A 250 -3.39 7.87 13.01
N HIS A 251 -3.34 6.94 12.05
CA HIS A 251 -2.10 6.25 11.67
C HIS A 251 -1.86 6.12 10.17
N SER A 252 -2.84 6.44 9.32
CA SER A 252 -2.48 6.83 7.96
C SER A 252 -1.51 8.00 8.11
N GLY A 253 -0.34 7.95 7.47
CA GLY A 253 0.61 9.07 7.46
C GLY A 253 0.05 10.37 6.85
N LEU A 254 -1.27 10.42 6.62
CA LEU A 254 -2.12 11.50 6.14
C LEU A 254 -2.96 12.14 7.24
N ASN A 255 -2.64 11.93 8.52
CA ASN A 255 -2.98 12.94 9.52
C ASN A 255 -2.10 14.19 9.29
N SER A 256 -2.39 14.93 8.22
CA SER A 256 -1.75 16.21 7.90
C SER A 256 -1.97 17.25 9.01
N TYR A 257 -2.85 16.97 9.96
CA TYR A 257 -3.05 17.82 11.13
C TYR A 257 -1.88 17.76 12.14
N ARG A 258 -1.02 16.72 12.08
CA ARG A 258 0.17 16.59 12.97
C ARG A 258 1.51 16.58 12.26
N SER A 259 1.53 16.54 10.92
CA SER A 259 2.76 16.83 10.19
C SER A 259 3.08 18.32 10.34
N LYS A 260 3.93 18.66 11.32
CA LYS A 260 4.56 19.98 11.53
C LYS A 260 5.44 20.44 10.34
N LYS A 261 5.18 19.98 9.11
CA LYS A 261 5.74 20.56 7.88
C LYS A 261 4.75 21.62 7.44
N LYS A 262 5.18 22.89 7.45
CA LYS A 262 4.44 24.08 6.96
C LYS A 262 3.36 23.66 5.96
N GLU A 263 2.10 23.61 6.42
CA GLU A 263 0.96 23.37 5.54
C GLU A 263 0.91 24.56 4.57
N GLU A 264 1.43 24.36 3.37
CA GLU A 264 0.98 25.16 2.23
C GLU A 264 -0.54 25.07 2.21
N VAL A 265 -1.21 26.21 2.05
CA VAL A 265 -2.68 26.26 2.04
C VAL A 265 -3.14 25.43 0.85
N GLN A 266 -3.49 24.17 1.08
CA GLN A 266 -3.94 23.29 0.01
C GLN A 266 -5.41 23.57 -0.26
N ILE A 267 -5.74 23.63 -1.55
CA ILE A 267 -7.14 23.68 -1.98
C ILE A 267 -7.80 22.30 -1.77
N CYS A 268 -9.11 22.30 -1.67
CA CYS A 268 -9.93 21.12 -1.43
C CYS A 268 -9.74 20.08 -2.53
N GLY A 269 -9.75 20.48 -3.80
CA GLY A 269 -9.46 19.60 -4.92
C GLY A 269 -10.54 18.55 -5.24
N CYS A 270 -11.69 18.58 -4.55
CA CYS A 270 -12.79 17.64 -4.82
C CYS A 270 -13.26 17.78 -6.27
N PRO A 271 -13.27 16.71 -7.07
CA PRO A 271 -13.77 16.76 -8.44
C PRO A 271 -15.28 17.07 -8.43
N LEU A 272 -15.67 18.03 -9.27
CA LEU A 272 -17.05 18.44 -9.51
C LEU A 272 -17.55 17.81 -10.82
N SER A 273 -18.86 17.80 -11.04
CA SER A 273 -19.50 17.22 -12.23
C SER A 273 -19.00 17.83 -13.56
N ASN A 274 -18.49 19.06 -13.53
CA ASN A 274 -18.17 19.84 -14.72
C ASN A 274 -16.68 19.74 -15.13
N ASN A 275 -15.98 18.64 -14.78
CA ASN A 275 -14.52 18.49 -14.92
C ASN A 275 -13.67 19.53 -14.15
N GLU A 276 -14.31 20.40 -13.36
CA GLU A 276 -13.67 21.34 -12.45
C GLU A 276 -13.41 20.70 -11.09
N PHE A 277 -12.61 21.36 -10.26
CA PHE A 277 -12.33 20.92 -8.89
C PHE A 277 -12.57 22.05 -7.89
N CYS A 278 -12.90 21.69 -6.66
CA CYS A 278 -13.13 22.67 -5.58
C CYS A 278 -11.86 23.48 -5.28
N THR A 279 -11.90 24.79 -5.52
CA THR A 279 -10.77 25.73 -5.32
C THR A 279 -10.70 26.32 -3.91
N LEU A 280 -11.72 26.08 -3.07
CA LEU A 280 -11.71 26.52 -1.67
C LEU A 280 -10.55 25.89 -0.91
N SER A 281 -10.01 26.58 0.08
CA SER A 281 -9.01 25.96 0.96
C SER A 281 -9.59 24.75 1.70
N ARG A 282 -8.77 23.72 1.95
CA ARG A 282 -9.17 22.54 2.73
C ARG A 282 -9.68 22.91 4.13
N LYS A 283 -9.18 24.01 4.70
CA LYS A 283 -9.58 24.53 6.02
C LYS A 283 -10.94 25.21 6.01
N THR A 284 -11.33 25.84 4.91
CA THR A 284 -12.59 26.60 4.79
C THR A 284 -13.70 25.82 4.06
N CYS A 285 -13.37 24.74 3.36
CA CYS A 285 -14.36 23.92 2.67
C CYS A 285 -15.16 23.06 3.67
N ASN A 286 -16.44 23.39 3.86
CA ASN A 286 -17.37 22.61 4.71
C ASN A 286 -18.25 21.64 3.89
N LYS A 287 -18.27 21.77 2.56
CA LYS A 287 -19.04 20.88 1.67
C LYS A 287 -18.35 19.53 1.43
N HIS A 288 -17.03 19.53 1.33
CA HIS A 288 -16.23 18.34 0.99
C HIS A 288 -15.25 18.01 2.13
N VAL A 289 -15.78 17.85 3.34
CA VAL A 289 -14.97 17.49 4.50
C VAL A 289 -14.41 16.08 4.29
N ASP A 290 -13.09 15.98 4.28
CA ASP A 290 -12.36 14.71 4.19
C ASP A 290 -12.69 13.81 2.98
N TRP A 291 -13.16 14.41 1.88
CA TRP A 291 -13.61 13.69 0.68
C TRP A 291 -12.56 12.72 0.12
N GLU A 292 -11.27 13.04 0.21
CA GLU A 292 -10.17 12.18 -0.26
C GLU A 292 -10.16 10.85 0.49
N ASN A 293 -10.23 10.89 1.82
CA ASN A 293 -10.23 9.69 2.65
C ASN A 293 -11.51 8.91 2.46
N ILE A 294 -12.66 9.58 2.37
CA ILE A 294 -13.96 8.93 2.11
C ILE A 294 -13.94 8.21 0.76
N LYS A 295 -13.43 8.85 -0.30
CA LYS A 295 -13.33 8.22 -1.63
C LYS A 295 -12.32 7.08 -1.66
N ASN A 296 -11.15 7.26 -1.06
CA ASN A 296 -10.16 6.18 -0.98
C ASN A 296 -10.68 4.99 -0.16
N ALA A 297 -11.42 5.23 0.92
CA ALA A 297 -12.06 4.18 1.71
C ALA A 297 -13.15 3.45 0.92
N SER A 298 -14.02 4.18 0.22
CA SER A 298 -15.04 3.60 -0.66
C SER A 298 -14.43 2.71 -1.74
N ILE A 299 -13.34 3.16 -2.37
CA ILE A 299 -12.62 2.38 -3.38
C ILE A 299 -12.04 1.12 -2.76
N LEU A 300 -11.39 1.24 -1.59
CA LEU A 300 -10.81 0.09 -0.90
C LEU A 300 -11.88 -0.95 -0.54
N LEU A 301 -13.07 -0.52 -0.11
CA LEU A 301 -14.19 -1.43 0.15
C LEU A 301 -14.65 -2.16 -1.12
N LEU A 302 -14.75 -1.46 -2.25
CA LEU A 302 -15.09 -2.10 -3.52
C LEU A 302 -14.03 -3.11 -3.96
N GLU A 303 -12.75 -2.80 -3.75
CA GLU A 303 -11.67 -3.77 -4.04
C GLU A 303 -11.78 -5.03 -3.20
N LEU A 304 -12.10 -4.90 -1.91
CA LEU A 304 -12.35 -6.04 -1.04
C LEU A 304 -13.49 -6.91 -1.55
N THR A 305 -14.61 -6.27 -1.90
CA THR A 305 -15.76 -6.96 -2.48
C THR A 305 -15.37 -7.69 -3.76
N HIS A 306 -14.64 -7.03 -4.66
CA HIS A 306 -14.19 -7.66 -5.90
C HIS A 306 -13.26 -8.86 -5.64
N MET A 307 -12.33 -8.74 -4.68
CA MET A 307 -11.46 -9.86 -4.30
C MET A 307 -12.25 -11.04 -3.71
N GLN A 308 -13.25 -10.76 -2.88
CA GLN A 308 -14.11 -11.79 -2.31
C GLN A 308 -14.92 -12.52 -3.39
N ASN A 309 -15.50 -11.77 -4.32
CA ASN A 309 -16.23 -12.33 -5.46
C ASN A 309 -15.31 -13.19 -6.34
N GLU A 310 -14.07 -12.74 -6.61
CA GLU A 310 -13.11 -13.52 -7.39
C GLU A 310 -12.78 -14.86 -6.71
N LYS A 311 -12.60 -14.86 -5.39
CA LYS A 311 -12.37 -16.08 -4.61
C LYS A 311 -13.57 -17.04 -4.68
N GLN A 312 -14.79 -16.50 -4.58
CA GLN A 312 -16.01 -17.28 -4.70
C GLN A 312 -16.14 -17.92 -6.09
N LEU A 313 -15.95 -17.15 -7.16
CA LEU A 313 -16.01 -17.64 -8.54
C LEU A 313 -14.96 -18.75 -8.81
N LYS A 314 -13.73 -18.58 -8.31
CA LYS A 314 -12.68 -19.62 -8.41
C LYS A 314 -13.07 -20.90 -7.67
N PHE A 315 -13.74 -20.77 -6.52
CA PHE A 315 -14.21 -21.90 -5.75
C PHE A 315 -15.33 -22.66 -6.47
N GLU A 316 -16.30 -21.94 -7.03
CA GLU A 316 -17.40 -22.50 -7.82
C GLU A 316 -16.90 -23.23 -9.09
N GLU A 317 -15.98 -22.61 -9.84
CA GLU A 317 -15.32 -23.24 -11.00
C GLU A 317 -14.62 -24.54 -10.59
N LYS A 318 -13.91 -24.55 -9.46
CA LYS A 318 -13.21 -25.73 -8.95
C LYS A 318 -14.18 -26.83 -8.54
N ILE A 319 -15.33 -26.50 -7.96
CA ILE A 319 -16.35 -27.48 -7.57
C ILE A 319 -17.03 -28.06 -8.82
N ALA A 320 -17.49 -27.23 -9.74
CA ALA A 320 -18.12 -27.68 -11.00
C ALA A 320 -17.14 -28.54 -11.82
N GLY A 321 -15.88 -28.10 -11.95
CA GLY A 321 -14.83 -28.87 -12.63
C GLY A 321 -14.56 -30.23 -11.97
N LYS A 322 -14.54 -30.31 -10.63
CA LYS A 322 -14.40 -31.58 -9.91
C LYS A 322 -15.60 -32.51 -10.13
N ARG A 323 -16.83 -31.98 -10.14
CA ARG A 323 -18.05 -32.75 -10.39
C ARG A 323 -18.03 -33.37 -11.79
N MET A 324 -17.72 -32.58 -12.82
CA MET A 324 -17.60 -33.08 -14.19
C MET A 324 -16.45 -34.09 -14.36
N ALA A 325 -15.29 -33.85 -13.75
CA ALA A 325 -14.17 -34.78 -13.82
C ALA A 325 -14.46 -36.13 -13.14
N ARG A 326 -15.22 -36.12 -12.04
CA ARG A 326 -15.69 -37.36 -11.40
C ARG A 326 -16.66 -38.13 -12.30
N ARG A 327 -17.60 -37.45 -12.95
CA ARG A 327 -18.57 -38.11 -13.86
C ARG A 327 -17.88 -38.68 -15.10
N ARG A 328 -16.94 -37.97 -15.72
CA ARG A 328 -16.13 -38.53 -16.82
C ARG A 328 -15.34 -39.78 -16.45
N ARG A 329 -14.86 -39.91 -15.19
CA ARG A 329 -14.18 -41.13 -14.72
C ARG A 329 -15.13 -42.30 -14.44
N LEU A 330 -16.42 -42.04 -14.29
CA LEU A 330 -17.46 -43.03 -14.00
C LEU A 330 -18.18 -43.52 -15.25
N ILE A 331 -17.81 -43.05 -16.44
CA ILE A 331 -18.24 -43.63 -17.71
C ILE A 331 -17.21 -44.70 -18.06
N PRO A 332 -17.50 -46.00 -17.91
CA PRO A 332 -16.62 -47.04 -18.42
C PRO A 332 -16.58 -46.95 -19.95
N ASP A 333 -15.42 -47.24 -20.55
CA ASP A 333 -15.21 -47.29 -22.01
C ASP A 333 -16.12 -48.31 -22.74
N ASP A 334 -16.96 -49.05 -22.01
CA ASP A 334 -17.82 -50.13 -22.52
C ASP A 334 -18.94 -49.67 -23.47
N LYS A 335 -19.20 -48.35 -23.60
CA LYS A 335 -20.18 -47.85 -24.59
C LYS A 335 -19.60 -47.60 -25.98
N ALA A 336 -18.30 -47.76 -26.18
CA ALA A 336 -17.67 -47.69 -27.51
C ALA A 336 -17.79 -49.01 -28.31
N ALA A 337 -18.28 -50.10 -27.70
CA ALA A 337 -18.28 -51.44 -28.31
C ALA A 337 -19.64 -51.95 -28.83
N ALA A 338 -20.69 -51.11 -28.89
CA ALA A 338 -22.01 -51.53 -29.36
C ALA A 338 -22.47 -50.74 -30.60
N ILE A 339 -21.82 -51.00 -31.74
CA ILE A 339 -22.42 -50.76 -33.06
C ILE A 339 -22.54 -52.14 -33.72
N PRO A 340 -23.74 -52.73 -33.83
CA PRO A 340 -23.92 -53.90 -34.67
C PRO A 340 -23.81 -53.49 -36.15
N GLN A 341 -23.06 -54.30 -36.91
CA GLN A 341 -22.87 -54.19 -38.36
C GLN A 341 -24.15 -54.45 -39.15
#